data_AF-A0A925CYA8-F1
#
_entry.id   AF-A0A925CYA8-F1
#
_cell.length_a   1.000
_cell.length_b   1.000
_cell.length_c   1.000
_cell.angle_alpha   90.00
_cell.angle_beta   90.00
_cell.angle_gamma   90.00
#
_symmetry.space_group_name_H-M   'P 1'
#
loop_
_entity.id
_entity.type
_entity.pdbx_description
1 polymer ?
#
loop_
_entity_poly.entity_id
_entity_poly.type
_entity_poly.pdbx_seq_one_letter_code
_entity_poly.pdbx_strand_id
1 'polypeptide(L)'
;MIYFYSPLISHNIQKLHNYLDHFYKKLFSNATPVFDATILLDGEFQLIVLNYQTQILDKMIQIFNCYKKLSQPEKLIIQNAYTNNNNIEGICNGSCDPIKYDGLPDGIKTAVKSLYDNLLAVKRGEKRETC
;
A
#
# COMPACT_ATOMS: atom_id res chain seq x y z
N MET A 1 2.84 11.49 -5.85
CA MET A 1 2.51 11.44 -4.40
C MET A 1 2.69 12.85 -3.87
N ILE A 2 1.66 13.43 -3.25
CA ILE A 2 1.54 14.88 -3.02
C ILE A 2 1.86 15.18 -1.55
N TYR A 3 2.59 16.26 -1.32
CA TYR A 3 3.13 16.80 -0.07
C TYR A 3 2.25 16.66 1.18
N PHE A 4 2.96 16.47 2.31
CA PHE A 4 2.55 16.87 3.65
C PHE A 4 2.36 18.40 3.70
N TYR A 5 1.12 18.85 3.57
CA TYR A 5 0.64 19.76 4.60
C TYR A 5 0.29 18.88 5.78
N SER A 6 0.89 19.12 6.96
CA SER A 6 0.19 18.75 8.20
C SER A 6 -1.00 19.70 8.22
N PRO A 7 -2.19 19.29 7.74
CA PRO A 7 -3.24 20.25 7.59
C PRO A 7 -3.71 20.54 9.02
N LEU A 8 -4.11 21.78 9.29
CA LEU A 8 -4.77 22.14 10.56
C LEU A 8 -6.03 21.28 10.81
N ILE A 9 -6.45 20.47 9.83
CA ILE A 9 -7.59 19.56 9.80
C ILE A 9 -7.15 18.22 9.19
N SER A 10 -7.41 17.09 9.85
CA SER A 10 -7.14 15.75 9.31
C SER A 10 -7.89 15.53 7.98
N HIS A 11 -7.16 15.44 6.85
CA HIS A 11 -7.76 15.15 5.55
C HIS A 11 -7.91 13.64 5.34
N ASN A 12 -9.03 13.20 4.76
CA ASN A 12 -9.30 11.78 4.45
C ASN A 12 -8.16 11.08 3.67
N ILE A 13 -7.42 11.82 2.83
CA ILE A 13 -6.27 11.30 2.09
C ILE A 13 -5.07 11.00 3.00
N GLN A 14 -4.83 11.85 4.01
CA GLN A 14 -3.79 11.61 5.01
C GLN A 14 -4.16 10.40 5.87
N LYS A 15 -5.43 10.28 6.24
CA LYS A 15 -5.94 9.10 6.98
C LYS A 15 -5.73 7.80 6.21
N LEU A 16 -6.05 7.80 4.91
CA LEU A 16 -5.80 6.66 4.03
C LEU A 16 -4.31 6.32 3.93
N HIS A 17 -3.43 7.32 3.80
CA HIS A 17 -1.98 7.08 3.81
C HIS A 17 -1.53 6.44 5.13
N ASN A 18 -2.01 6.94 6.28
CA ASN A 18 -1.65 6.37 7.58
C ASN A 18 -2.11 4.90 7.71
N TYR A 19 -3.28 4.56 7.18
CA TYR A 19 -3.76 3.17 7.14
C TYR A 19 -2.88 2.26 6.28
N LEU A 20 -2.52 2.72 5.08
CA LEU A 20 -1.61 1.96 4.20
C LEU A 20 -0.22 1.85 4.81
N ASP A 21 0.28 2.89 5.46
CA ASP A 21 1.56 2.89 6.13
C ASP A 21 1.61 1.93 7.32
N HIS A 22 0.53 1.89 8.11
CA HIS A 22 0.36 0.88 9.14
C HIS A 22 0.47 -0.53 8.56
N PHE A 23 -0.27 -0.81 7.48
CA PHE A 23 -0.24 -2.11 6.82
C PHE A 23 1.15 -2.50 6.34
N TYR A 24 1.86 -1.62 5.61
CA TYR A 24 3.20 -1.92 5.11
C TYR A 24 4.21 -2.11 6.24
N LYS A 25 4.15 -1.31 7.31
CA LYS A 25 5.02 -1.48 8.49
C LYS A 25 4.80 -2.85 9.14
N LYS A 26 3.55 -3.28 9.33
CA LYS A 26 3.21 -4.61 9.87
C LYS A 26 3.60 -5.75 8.93
N LEU A 27 3.45 -5.54 7.63
CA LEU A 27 3.87 -6.50 6.61
C LEU A 27 5.40 -6.70 6.65
N PHE A 28 6.17 -5.61 6.74
CA PHE A 28 7.63 -5.66 6.74
C PHE A 28 8.22 -6.23 8.01
N SER A 29 7.53 -6.07 9.16
CA SER A 29 7.95 -6.70 10.41
C SER A 29 7.74 -8.23 10.44
N ASN A 30 7.20 -8.84 9.37
CA ASN A 30 6.88 -10.28 9.27
C ASN A 30 6.10 -10.82 10.47
N ALA A 31 5.15 -10.05 11.00
CA ALA A 31 4.53 -10.33 12.29
C ALA A 31 3.71 -11.65 12.33
N THR A 32 3.23 -12.15 11.18
CA THR A 32 2.30 -13.28 11.15
C THR A 32 2.57 -14.30 10.02
N PRO A 33 2.26 -15.60 10.26
CA PRO A 33 2.38 -16.63 9.24
C PRO A 33 1.29 -16.52 8.16
N VAL A 34 0.10 -16.07 8.55
CA VAL A 34 -1.11 -15.93 7.72
C VAL A 34 -1.62 -14.48 7.78
N PHE A 35 -2.44 -14.11 6.80
CA PHE A 35 -3.07 -12.79 6.80
C PHE A 35 -4.08 -12.70 7.95
N ASP A 36 -3.86 -11.75 8.84
CA ASP A 36 -4.78 -11.45 9.95
C ASP A 36 -5.09 -9.95 9.93
N ALA A 37 -6.33 -9.61 9.59
CA ALA A 37 -6.78 -8.23 9.51
C ALA A 37 -6.67 -7.49 10.85
N THR A 38 -6.82 -8.19 11.99
CA THR A 38 -6.79 -7.57 13.33
C THR A 38 -5.37 -7.16 13.75
N ILE A 39 -4.36 -7.73 13.11
CA ILE A 39 -2.94 -7.45 13.38
C ILE A 39 -2.34 -6.55 12.31
N LEU A 40 -2.71 -6.79 11.04
CA LEU A 40 -2.11 -6.13 9.87
C LEU A 40 -2.79 -4.81 9.52
N LEU A 41 -4.04 -4.59 9.92
CA LEU A 41 -4.81 -3.39 9.60
C LEU A 41 -5.07 -2.56 10.85
N ASP A 42 -5.14 -1.25 10.66
CA ASP A 42 -5.72 -0.36 11.67
C ASP A 42 -7.21 -0.71 11.88
N GLY A 43 -7.69 -0.64 13.12
CA GLY A 43 -9.05 -1.08 13.48
C GLY A 43 -10.15 -0.30 12.76
N GLU A 44 -9.99 1.02 12.55
CA GLU A 44 -10.95 1.78 11.76
C GLU A 44 -10.85 1.42 10.28
N PHE A 45 -9.64 1.19 9.78
CA PHE A 45 -9.45 0.80 8.38
C PHE A 45 -10.05 -0.56 8.08
N GLN A 46 -9.96 -1.51 9.02
CA GLN A 46 -10.60 -2.81 8.91
C GLN A 46 -12.10 -2.67 8.63
N LEU A 47 -12.81 -1.82 9.38
CA LEU A 47 -14.24 -1.57 9.18
C LEU A 47 -14.54 -0.98 7.80
N ILE A 48 -13.64 -0.14 7.27
CA ILE A 48 -13.78 0.44 5.94
C ILE A 48 -13.60 -0.62 4.86
N VAL A 49 -12.48 -1.37 4.89
CA VAL A 49 -12.14 -2.30 3.80
C VAL A 49 -13.06 -3.52 3.72
N LEU A 50 -13.77 -3.87 4.79
CA LEU A 50 -14.83 -4.88 4.76
C LEU A 50 -15.96 -4.52 3.78
N ASN A 51 -16.24 -3.22 3.60
CA ASN A 51 -17.22 -2.76 2.61
C ASN A 51 -16.67 -2.74 1.18
N TYR A 52 -15.36 -2.93 1.01
CA TYR A 52 -14.65 -2.92 -0.28
C TYR A 52 -13.79 -4.18 -0.42
N GLN A 53 -14.38 -5.34 -0.11
CA GLN A 53 -13.68 -6.63 -0.06
C GLN A 53 -12.87 -6.90 -1.33
N THR A 54 -13.51 -6.86 -2.49
CA THR A 54 -12.88 -7.26 -3.76
C THR A 54 -11.97 -6.18 -4.35
N GLN A 55 -12.28 -4.91 -4.05
CA GLN A 55 -11.53 -3.76 -4.56
C GLN A 55 -10.26 -3.54 -3.75
N ILE A 56 -10.31 -3.71 -2.42
CA ILE A 56 -9.23 -3.33 -1.51
C ILE A 56 -8.72 -4.53 -0.71
N LEU A 57 -9.55 -5.19 0.09
CA LEU A 57 -9.07 -6.20 1.05
C LEU A 57 -8.41 -7.39 0.35
N ASP A 58 -9.01 -7.92 -0.70
CA ASP A 58 -8.44 -9.03 -1.49
C ASP A 58 -7.09 -8.64 -2.12
N LYS A 59 -6.91 -7.36 -2.48
CA LYS A 59 -5.62 -6.86 -3.01
C LYS A 59 -4.55 -6.79 -1.93
N MET A 60 -4.93 -6.40 -0.72
CA MET A 60 -4.03 -6.41 0.43
C MET A 60 -3.62 -7.83 0.81
N ILE A 61 -4.55 -8.78 0.78
CA ILE A 61 -4.28 -10.22 0.98
C ILE A 61 -3.32 -10.73 -0.10
N GLN A 62 -3.53 -10.35 -1.36
CA GLN A 62 -2.62 -10.71 -2.47
C GLN A 62 -1.21 -10.17 -2.23
N ILE A 63 -1.07 -8.90 -1.84
CA ILE A 63 0.24 -8.31 -1.51
C ILE A 63 0.92 -9.08 -0.38
N PHE A 64 0.20 -9.42 0.69
CA PHE A 64 0.74 -10.21 1.79
C PHE A 64 1.26 -11.58 1.32
N ASN A 65 0.45 -12.30 0.56
CA ASN A 65 0.80 -13.63 0.05
C ASN A 65 1.98 -13.59 -0.93
N CYS A 66 2.05 -12.57 -1.78
CA CYS A 66 3.19 -12.33 -2.67
C CYS A 66 4.45 -12.03 -1.86
N TYR A 67 4.38 -11.07 -0.93
CA TYR A 67 5.54 -10.61 -0.15
C TYR A 67 6.16 -11.74 0.67
N LYS A 68 5.34 -12.62 1.24
CA LYS A 68 5.82 -13.78 2.01
C LYS A 68 6.64 -14.78 1.20
N LYS A 69 6.40 -14.88 -0.10
CA LYS A 69 7.10 -15.80 -1.01
C LYS A 69 8.42 -15.25 -1.52
N LEU A 70 8.66 -13.95 -1.33
CA LEU A 70 9.88 -13.30 -1.79
C LEU A 70 11.09 -13.71 -0.96
N SER A 71 12.23 -13.79 -1.64
CA SER A 71 13.53 -13.91 -1.00
C SER A 71 13.86 -12.64 -0.21
N GLN A 72 14.80 -12.73 0.74
CA GLN A 72 15.21 -11.57 1.52
C GLN A 72 15.76 -10.41 0.66
N PRO A 73 16.57 -10.64 -0.40
CA PRO A 73 16.97 -9.57 -1.32
C PRO A 73 15.79 -8.87 -1.99
N GLU A 74 14.79 -9.62 -2.45
CA GLU A 74 13.60 -9.05 -3.08
C GLU A 74 12.77 -8.22 -2.09
N LYS A 75 12.65 -8.69 -0.83
CA LYS A 75 11.98 -7.92 0.24
C LYS A 75 12.67 -6.59 0.49
N LEU A 76 14.01 -6.55 0.52
CA LEU A 76 14.78 -5.33 0.69
C LEU A 76 14.52 -4.33 -0.44
N ILE A 77 14.41 -4.78 -1.70
CA ILE A 77 14.07 -3.91 -2.83
C ILE A 77 12.73 -3.21 -2.58
N ILE A 78 11.71 -3.93 -2.09
CA ILE A 78 10.38 -3.37 -1.85
C ILE A 78 10.36 -2.43 -0.65
N GLN A 79 11.07 -2.77 0.42
CA GLN A 79 11.20 -1.92 1.60
C GLN A 79 11.91 -0.61 1.25
N ASN A 80 12.96 -0.67 0.43
CA ASN A 80 13.66 0.51 -0.07
C ASN A 80 12.78 1.32 -1.02
N ALA A 81 12.06 0.67 -1.94
CA ALA A 81 11.09 1.34 -2.81
C ALA A 81 10.00 2.06 -2.00
N TYR A 82 9.47 1.41 -0.98
CA TYR A 82 8.50 2.02 -0.08
C TYR A 82 9.09 3.22 0.67
N THR A 83 10.29 3.07 1.24
CA THR A 83 10.96 4.14 1.99
C THR A 83 11.30 5.34 1.09
N ASN A 84 11.90 5.10 -0.08
CA ASN A 84 12.26 6.14 -1.03
C ASN A 84 11.04 6.87 -1.56
N ASN A 85 9.99 6.13 -1.96
CA ASN A 85 8.78 6.76 -2.50
C ASN A 85 8.02 7.59 -1.46
N ASN A 86 8.19 7.29 -0.18
CA ASN A 86 7.64 8.09 0.93
C ASN A 86 8.58 9.21 1.39
N ASN A 87 9.83 9.29 0.91
CA ASN A 87 10.77 10.37 1.21
C ASN A 87 10.59 11.57 0.26
N ILE A 88 9.50 12.32 0.45
CA ILE A 88 9.16 13.47 -0.42
C ILE A 88 10.27 14.52 -0.43
N GLU A 89 10.83 14.86 0.74
CA GLU A 89 11.91 15.83 0.85
C GLU A 89 13.13 15.39 0.04
N GLY A 90 13.50 14.10 0.13
CA GLY A 90 14.60 13.56 -0.64
C GLY A 90 14.36 13.60 -2.14
N ILE A 91 13.14 13.28 -2.58
CA ILE A 91 12.76 13.37 -4.00
C ILE A 91 12.82 14.82 -4.49
N CYS A 92 12.30 15.78 -3.71
CA CYS A 92 12.27 17.18 -4.10
C CYS A 92 13.66 17.83 -4.09
N ASN A 93 14.55 17.40 -3.20
CA ASN A 93 15.93 17.86 -3.13
C ASN A 93 16.88 17.08 -4.06
N GLY A 94 16.37 16.08 -4.81
CA GLY A 94 17.17 15.25 -5.71
C GLY A 94 18.16 14.31 -5.01
N SER A 95 17.96 14.01 -3.72
CA SER A 95 18.80 13.08 -2.97
C SER A 95 18.36 11.61 -3.09
N CYS A 96 17.16 11.36 -3.61
CA CYS A 96 16.74 10.03 -4.05
C CYS A 96 15.76 10.09 -5.23
N ASP A 97 15.76 9.04 -6.04
CA ASP A 97 14.79 8.86 -7.12
C ASP A 97 13.63 7.95 -6.68
N PRO A 98 12.38 8.27 -7.08
CA PRO A 98 11.25 7.39 -6.85
C PRO A 98 11.41 6.09 -7.67
N ILE A 99 11.16 4.95 -7.02
CA ILE A 99 11.18 3.64 -7.64
C ILE A 99 9.80 3.33 -8.23
N LYS A 100 9.75 3.16 -9.55
CA LYS A 100 8.54 2.79 -10.30
C LYS A 100 8.19 1.31 -10.12
N TYR A 101 6.98 0.93 -10.51
CA TYR A 101 6.52 -0.47 -10.44
C TYR A 101 7.42 -1.45 -11.18
N ASP A 102 8.00 -1.06 -12.31
CA ASP A 102 8.91 -1.92 -13.08
C ASP A 102 10.26 -2.16 -12.37
N GLY A 103 10.56 -1.38 -11.33
CA GLY A 103 11.71 -1.61 -10.45
C GLY A 103 11.40 -2.53 -9.27
N LEU A 104 10.16 -3.03 -9.14
CA LEU A 104 9.79 -3.99 -8.11
C LEU A 104 9.97 -5.44 -8.60
N PRO A 105 10.19 -6.41 -7.70
CA PRO A 105 10.24 -7.81 -8.05
C PRO A 105 8.95 -8.29 -8.74
N ASP A 106 9.09 -9.14 -9.76
CA ASP A 106 7.97 -9.68 -10.54
C ASP A 106 6.93 -10.38 -9.67
N GLY A 107 7.37 -11.05 -8.60
CA GLY A 107 6.50 -11.77 -7.68
C GLY A 107 5.47 -10.89 -6.93
N ILE A 108 5.62 -9.56 -6.95
CA ILE A 108 4.73 -8.65 -6.20
C ILE A 108 4.26 -7.42 -6.99
N LYS A 109 4.95 -7.02 -8.06
CA LYS A 109 4.70 -5.75 -8.77
C LYS A 109 3.24 -5.57 -9.16
N THR A 110 2.63 -6.63 -9.70
CA THR A 110 1.24 -6.63 -10.17
C THR A 110 0.25 -6.48 -9.02
N ALA A 111 0.51 -7.13 -7.88
CA ALA A 111 -0.35 -7.04 -6.71
C ALA A 111 -0.35 -5.62 -6.12
N VAL A 112 0.83 -5.00 -6.02
CA VAL A 112 0.98 -3.62 -5.54
C VAL A 112 0.27 -2.65 -6.48
N LYS A 113 0.53 -2.75 -7.79
CA LYS A 113 -0.13 -1.91 -8.79
C LYS A 113 -1.66 -2.06 -8.73
N SER A 114 -2.16 -3.29 -8.59
CA SER A 114 -3.60 -3.57 -8.52
C SER A 114 -4.29 -2.86 -7.35
N LEU A 115 -3.67 -2.82 -6.17
CA LEU A 115 -4.24 -2.10 -5.02
C LEU A 115 -4.41 -0.60 -5.32
N TYR A 116 -3.36 0.06 -5.82
CA TYR A 116 -3.39 1.50 -6.08
C TYR A 116 -4.32 1.86 -7.25
N ASP A 117 -4.38 1.04 -8.29
CA ASP A 117 -5.35 1.22 -9.39
C ASP A 117 -6.80 1.15 -8.87
N ASN A 118 -7.11 0.23 -7.93
CA ASN A 118 -8.44 0.11 -7.35
C ASN A 118 -8.77 1.25 -6.38
N LEU A 119 -7.81 1.72 -5.58
CA LEU A 119 -7.99 2.90 -4.73
C LEU A 119 -8.36 4.14 -5.57
N LEU A 120 -7.75 4.29 -6.75
CA LEU A 120 -8.08 5.35 -7.69
C LEU A 120 -9.46 5.17 -8.33
N ALA A 121 -9.85 3.94 -8.66
CA ALA A 121 -11.15 3.63 -9.26
C ALA A 121 -12.32 3.82 -8.30
N VAL A 122 -12.18 3.42 -7.02
CA VAL A 122 -13.21 3.62 -5.98
C VAL A 122 -13.54 5.11 -5.82
N LYS A 123 -12.53 5.99 -5.92
CA LYS A 123 -12.74 7.45 -5.87
C LYS A 123 -13.58 7.98 -7.04
N ARG A 124 -13.56 7.30 -8.20
CA ARG A 124 -14.25 7.75 -9.42
C ARG A 124 -15.71 7.29 -9.53
N GLY A 125 -16.22 6.51 -8.56
CA GLY A 125 -17.61 6.05 -8.59
C GLY A 125 -17.92 5.12 -9.77
N GLU A 126 -16.91 4.49 -10.37
CA GLU A 126 -17.10 3.60 -11.51
C GLU A 126 -17.79 2.31 -11.03
N LYS A 127 -19.12 2.26 -11.21
CA LYS A 127 -19.86 1.01 -11.35
C LYS A 127 -19.25 0.24 -12.52
N ARG A 128 -18.40 -0.75 -12.23
CA ARG A 128 -18.12 -1.79 -13.22
C ARG A 128 -19.31 -2.72 -13.24
N GLU A 129 -20.28 -2.40 -14.09
CA GLU A 129 -21.23 -3.37 -14.60
C GLU A 129 -20.43 -4.47 -15.31
N THR A 130 -20.43 -5.66 -14.75
CA THR A 130 -20.05 -6.88 -15.47
C THR A 130 -21.35 -7.51 -15.96
N CYS A 131 -21.51 -7.53 -17.30
CA CYS A 131 -22.42 -8.44 -18.00
C CYS A 131 -22.16 -9.89 -17.63
#